data_AF-B9VRV7-F1
#
_entry.id   AF-B9VRV7-F1
#
_cell.length_a   1.000
_cell.length_b   1.000
_cell.length_c   1.000
_cell.angle_alpha   90.00
_cell.angle_beta   90.00
_cell.angle_gamma   90.00
#
_symmetry.space_group_name_H-M   'P 1'
#
loop_
_entity.id
_entity.type
_entity.pdbx_description
1 polymer ?
#
loop_
_entity_poly.entity_id
_entity_poly.type
_entity_poly.pdbx_seq_one_letter_code
_entity_poly.pdbx_strand_id
1 'polypeptide(L)' 'VDMYGLDGEEMWYADFNKKEGVVALPPFADQISFPGFYELAVGNLGICKANLAVSIK' A
#
# COMPACT_ATOMS: atom_id res chain seq x y z
N VAL A 1 -2.08 -6.71 -0.29
CA VAL A 1 -1.44 -5.51 -0.88
C VAL A 1 -2.23 -4.34 -0.33
N ASP A 2 -1.61 -3.42 0.39
CA ASP A 2 -2.27 -2.16 0.71
C ASP A 2 -2.32 -1.36 -0.59
N MET A 3 -3.52 -1.26 -1.15
CA MET A 3 -3.82 -0.63 -2.42
C MET A 3 -4.94 0.38 -2.20
N TYR A 4 -4.73 1.61 -2.67
CA TYR A 4 -5.78 2.62 -2.73
C TYR A 4 -6.24 2.74 -4.16
N GLY A 5 -7.55 2.61 -4.39
CA GLY A 5 -8.13 2.69 -5.72
C GLY A 5 -9.24 3.72 -5.83
N LEU A 6 -9.46 4.20 -7.05
CA LEU A 6 -10.56 5.08 -7.44
C LEU A 6 -11.23 4.50 -8.69
N ASP A 7 -12.54 4.28 -8.64
CA ASP A 7 -13.33 3.73 -9.77
C ASP A 7 -12.78 2.42 -10.36
N GLY A 8 -12.16 1.59 -9.52
CA GLY A 8 -11.57 0.30 -9.91
C GLY A 8 -10.14 0.40 -10.45
N GLU A 9 -9.59 1.62 -10.56
CA GLU A 9 -8.20 1.87 -10.92
C GLU A 9 -7.32 1.96 -9.67
N GLU A 10 -6.05 1.57 -9.79
CA GLU A 10 -5.06 1.70 -8.73
C GLU A 10 -4.48 3.12 -8.73
N MET A 11 -4.51 3.77 -7.56
CA MET A 11 -3.93 5.10 -7.36
C MET A 11 -2.54 5.00 -6.73
N TRP A 12 -2.34 4.00 -5.85
CA TRP A 12 -1.11 3.80 -5.10
C TRP A 12 -0.99 2.37 -4.57
N TYR A 13 0.25 1.87 -4.48
CA TYR A 13 0.58 0.63 -3.78
C TYR A 13 1.91 0.69 -3.02
N ALA A 14 2.04 -0.16 -2.00
CA ALA A 14 3.29 -0.38 -1.28
C ALA A 14 4.17 -1.44 -1.97
N ASP A 15 5.37 -1.07 -2.44
CA ASP A 15 6.40 -2.03 -2.84
C ASP A 15 7.28 -2.37 -1.63
N PHE A 16 6.96 -3.49 -0.97
CA PHE A 16 7.70 -3.94 0.21
C PHE A 16 9.13 -4.42 -0.11
N ASN A 17 9.44 -4.78 -1.36
CA ASN A 17 10.79 -5.19 -1.74
C ASN A 17 11.71 -3.98 -1.85
N LYS A 18 11.22 -2.89 -2.47
CA LYS A 18 11.95 -1.63 -2.61
C LYS A 18 11.83 -0.71 -1.38
N LYS A 19 10.89 -1.03 -0.50
CA LYS A 19 10.56 -0.27 0.71
C LYS A 19 10.08 1.15 0.42
N GLU A 20 9.22 1.30 -0.58
CA GLU A 20 8.67 2.58 -0.98
C GLU A 20 7.18 2.47 -1.36
N GLY A 21 6.49 3.60 -1.32
CA GLY A 21 5.15 3.74 -1.90
C GLY A 21 5.24 4.19 -3.35
N VAL A 22 4.51 3.52 -4.24
CA VAL A 22 4.49 3.82 -5.67
C VAL A 22 3.13 4.43 -6.03
N VAL A 23 3.17 5.62 -6.63
CA VAL A 23 1.99 6.24 -7.26
C VAL A 23 1.77 5.56 -8.61
N ALA A 24 0.58 5.00 -8.82
CA ALA A 24 0.27 4.24 -10.04
C ALA A 24 -0.18 5.15 -11.20
N LEU A 25 -0.35 6.45 -10.96
CA LEU A 25 -0.68 7.42 -12.00
C LEU A 25 0.40 7.48 -13.09
N PRO A 26 0.02 7.55 -14.38
CA PRO A 26 0.98 7.73 -15.46
C PRO A 26 1.77 9.04 -15.33
N PRO A 27 3.00 9.12 -15.87
CA PRO A 27 3.85 10.30 -15.74
C PRO A 27 3.32 11.54 -16.48
N PHE A 28 2.35 11.36 -17.38
CA PHE A 28 1.69 12.47 -18.09
C PHE A 28 0.49 13.05 -17.32
N ALA A 29 0.03 12.38 -16.26
CA ALA A 29 -1.05 12.87 -15.41
C ALA A 29 -0.52 13.79 -14.31
N ASP A 30 -1.38 14.67 -13.81
CA ASP A 30 -1.07 15.49 -12.64
C ASP A 30 -0.81 14.59 -11.43
N GLN A 31 0.39 14.69 -10.87
CA GLN A 31 0.83 13.81 -9.80
C GLN A 31 0.22 14.21 -8.45
N ILE A 32 -0.10 13.21 -7.65
CA ILE A 32 -0.54 13.34 -6.26
C ILE A 32 0.46 12.65 -5.33
N SER A 33 0.44 13.00 -4.04
CA SER A 33 1.34 12.42 -3.04
C SER A 33 0.58 11.72 -1.92
N PHE A 34 1.22 10.69 -1.36
CA PHE A 34 0.68 9.84 -0.29
C PHE A 34 1.65 9.79 0.90
N PRO A 35 1.83 10.90 1.64
CA PRO A 35 2.79 10.97 2.74
C PRO A 35 2.38 10.05 3.90
N GLY A 36 3.33 9.26 4.42
CA GLY A 36 3.10 8.36 5.57
C GLY A 36 2.40 7.03 5.24
N PHE A 37 1.97 6.84 3.99
CA PHE A 37 1.20 5.65 3.59
C PHE A 37 2.06 4.39 3.58
N TYR A 38 3.34 4.50 3.23
CA TYR A 38 4.24 3.36 3.23
C TYR A 38 4.49 2.84 4.67
N GLU A 39 4.73 3.74 5.61
CA GLU A 39 4.92 3.40 7.03
C GLU A 39 3.66 2.77 7.61
N LEU A 40 2.49 3.30 7.26
CA LEU A 40 1.20 2.73 7.63
C LEU A 40 1.05 1.31 7.07
N ALA A 41 1.41 1.10 5.80
CA ALA A 41 1.32 -0.21 5.16
C ALA A 41 2.25 -1.25 5.81
N VAL A 42 3.45 -0.84 6.24
CA VAL A 42 4.35 -1.70 7.03
C VAL A 42 3.71 -2.09 8.37
N GLY A 43 3.07 -1.13 9.05
CA GLY A 43 2.33 -1.39 10.29
C GLY A 43 1.19 -2.38 10.09
N ASN A 44 0.38 -2.18 9.05
CA ASN A 44 -0.75 -3.05 8.70
C ASN A 44 -0.29 -4.46 8.31
N LEU A 45 0.83 -4.59 7.59
CA LEU A 45 1.42 -5.89 7.27
C LEU A 45 1.80 -6.66 8.54
N GLY A 46 2.34 -5.98 9.56
CA GLY A 46 2.62 -6.56 10.87
C GLY A 46 1.36 -7.09 11.56
N ILE A 47 0.30 -6.29 11.59
CA ILE A 47 -1.00 -6.67 12.16
C ILE A 47 -1.60 -7.87 11.41
N CYS A 48 -1.56 -7.86 10.08
CA CYS A 48 -2.08 -8.94 9.25
C CYS A 48 -1.39 -10.27 9.56
N LYS A 49 -0.06 -10.28 9.67
CA LYS A 49 0.71 -11.48 10.06
C LYS A 49 0.33 -11.97 11.47
N ALA A 50 0.17 -11.06 12.43
CA ALA A 50 -0.24 -11.41 13.79
C ALA A 50 -1.64 -12.03 13.81
N ASN A 51 -2.60 -11.43 13.09
CA ASN A 51 -3.95 -11.97 12.96
C ASN A 51 -3.94 -13.34 12.30
N LEU A 52 -3.16 -13.53 11.24
CA LEU A 52 -3.02 -14.82 10.56
C LEU A 52 -2.52 -15.92 11.52
N ALA A 53 -1.51 -15.61 12.34
CA ALA A 53 -0.97 -16.55 13.32
C ALA A 53 -1.98 -16.92 14.42
N VAL A 54 -2.92 -16.02 14.75
CA VAL A 54 -3.98 -16.27 15.74
C VAL A 54 -5.16 -17.02 15.12
N SER A 55 -5.57 -16.67 13.91
CA SER A 55 -6.80 -17.15 13.27
C SER A 55 -6.66 -18.48 12.53
N ILE A 56 -5.46 -18.89 12.10
CA ILE A 56 -5.22 -20.17 11.43
C ILE A 56 -4.64 -21.22 12.39
N LYS A 57 -5.16 -21.28 13.62
CA LYS A 57 -4.87 -22.37 14.55
C LYS A 57 -5.69 -23.62 14.25
#